data_AF-X0J794-F1
#
_entry.id   AF-X0J794-F1
#
_cell.length_a   1.000
_cell.length_b   1.000
_cell.length_c   1.000
_cell.angle_alpha   90.00
_cell.angle_beta   90.00
_cell.angle_gamma   90.00
#
_symmetry.space_group_name_H-M   'P 1'
#
loop_
_entity.id
_entity.type
_entity.pdbx_description
1 polymer ?
#
loop_
_entity_poly.entity_id
_entity_poly.type
_entity_poly.pdbx_seq_one_letter_code
_entity_poly.pdbx_strand_id
1 'polypeptide(L)'
;MQSKFAYLALVYLGLMTLADSVTDSLLPTRSGRWNLATAALILKGVSDIIGQSVIGYFLNTKSRHHAMNINTTSILVASLVTLLSLFYEQQWPVLVAIVGPLVTCIGGGSHASSFLVLAILHDQNPPHHRFTSYYWTGATSVLAQALGPFFASILTDQSRVLPGILSGTCCLIGFGIVDSLKPPPYESNNSSHDESTSLLPNNQNDVELKTLSISVTEYLSRCFGKKSLIRSSSLIFLPQVLFLMAICKSTRPLFKTYIQHRDDVSPTEAEALWLLRSVMSVLIFGIILPAIVLGTAPRVSYPNSINLRVARISVLFISTGAFMIGLSGSLRSITTGLSYPKAEDITF
;
A
#
# COMPACT_ATOMS: atom_id res chain seq x y z
N MET A 1 14.33 18.12 14.34
CA MET A 1 14.93 17.17 13.37
C MET A 1 13.97 16.01 13.06
N GLN A 2 13.34 15.43 14.09
CA GLN A 2 12.36 14.33 13.99
C GLN A 2 11.13 14.63 13.10
N SER A 3 10.58 15.86 13.17
CA SER A 3 9.44 16.27 12.33
C SER A 3 9.75 16.34 10.83
N LYS A 4 10.97 16.77 10.46
CA LYS A 4 11.42 16.82 9.06
C LYS A 4 11.55 15.42 8.47
N PHE A 5 12.04 14.46 9.26
CA PHE A 5 12.20 13.07 8.83
C PHE A 5 10.84 12.39 8.61
N ALA A 6 9.91 12.58 9.54
CA ALA A 6 8.54 12.06 9.41
C ALA A 6 7.82 12.63 8.19
N TYR A 7 7.97 13.94 7.94
CA TYR A 7 7.41 14.59 6.75
C TYR A 7 8.01 14.01 5.46
N LEU A 8 9.33 13.89 5.36
CA LEU A 8 9.99 13.30 4.20
C LEU A 8 9.54 11.85 3.94
N ALA A 9 9.36 11.05 4.99
CA ALA A 9 8.85 9.69 4.86
C ALA A 9 7.41 9.65 4.32
N LEU A 10 6.53 10.56 4.75
CA LEU A 10 5.18 10.70 4.21
C LEU A 10 5.18 11.22 2.76
N VAL A 11 6.07 12.16 2.41
CA VAL A 11 6.23 12.62 1.02
C VAL A 11 6.70 11.46 0.13
N TYR A 12 7.68 10.68 0.58
CA TYR A 12 8.12 9.47 -0.10
C TYR A 12 6.96 8.50 -0.34
N LEU A 13 6.15 8.24 0.69
CA LEU A 13 4.96 7.38 0.57
C LEU A 13 3.99 7.88 -0.50
N GLY A 14 3.68 9.18 -0.47
CA GLY A 14 2.80 9.82 -1.43
C GLY A 14 3.31 9.67 -2.87
N LEU A 15 4.61 9.90 -3.08
CA LEU A 15 5.24 9.77 -4.39
C LEU A 15 5.25 8.33 -4.91
N MET A 16 5.63 7.35 -4.08
CA MET A 16 5.66 5.94 -4.51
C MET A 16 4.25 5.42 -4.80
N THR A 17 3.27 5.77 -3.96
CA THR A 17 1.87 5.38 -4.14
C THR A 17 1.26 6.03 -5.39
N LEU A 18 1.58 7.31 -5.63
CA LEU A 18 1.13 8.01 -6.83
C LEU A 18 1.74 7.39 -8.10
N ALA A 19 3.06 7.15 -8.10
CA ALA A 19 3.76 6.53 -9.22
C ALA A 19 3.15 5.17 -9.59
N ASP A 20 2.95 4.31 -8.58
CA ASP A 20 2.36 2.99 -8.75
C ASP A 20 0.91 3.05 -9.27
N SER A 21 0.10 3.97 -8.73
CA SER A 21 -1.30 4.15 -9.13
C SER A 21 -1.48 4.73 -10.54
N VAL A 22 -0.57 5.62 -10.96
CA VAL A 22 -0.51 6.14 -12.33
C VAL A 22 -0.13 5.02 -13.29
N THR A 23 0.89 4.22 -12.94
CA THR A 23 1.32 3.07 -13.75
C THR A 23 0.22 2.03 -13.93
N ASP A 24 -0.54 1.73 -12.88
CA ASP A 24 -1.69 0.81 -12.97
C ASP A 24 -2.79 1.31 -13.91
N SER A 25 -2.97 2.62 -13.98
CA SER A 25 -3.98 3.24 -14.84
C SER A 25 -3.61 3.17 -16.32
N LEU A 26 -2.36 2.85 -16.65
CA LEU A 26 -1.86 2.67 -18.02
C LEU A 26 -1.94 1.22 -18.51
N LEU A 27 -2.33 0.26 -17.68
CA LEU A 27 -2.40 -1.15 -18.08
C LEU A 27 -3.45 -1.38 -19.19
N PRO A 28 -3.12 -2.14 -20.26
CA PRO A 28 -4.00 -2.31 -21.40
C PRO A 28 -5.28 -3.08 -21.05
N THR A 29 -6.43 -2.44 -21.24
CA THR A 29 -7.77 -3.04 -21.09
C THR A 29 -8.30 -3.50 -22.44
N ARG A 30 -8.02 -4.74 -22.83
CA ARG A 30 -8.73 -5.37 -23.98
C ARG A 30 -10.08 -5.90 -23.51
N SER A 31 -11.16 -5.46 -24.16
CA SER A 31 -12.53 -5.92 -23.90
C SER A 31 -12.74 -7.38 -24.35
N GLY A 32 -12.97 -8.27 -23.38
CA GLY A 32 -13.31 -9.67 -23.64
C GLY A 32 -13.37 -10.50 -22.35
N ARG A 33 -14.05 -11.66 -22.37
CA ARG A 33 -14.51 -12.48 -21.22
C ARG A 33 -13.51 -12.76 -20.08
N TRP A 34 -12.22 -12.51 -20.27
CA TRP A 34 -11.22 -12.28 -19.20
C TRP A 34 -10.31 -11.13 -19.63
N ASN A 35 -10.46 -9.95 -19.03
CA ASN A 35 -9.59 -8.80 -19.34
C ASN A 35 -8.17 -9.11 -18.84
N LEU A 36 -7.18 -8.99 -19.73
CA LEU A 36 -5.74 -9.06 -19.40
C LEU A 36 -5.39 -8.19 -18.18
N ALA A 37 -6.05 -7.03 -18.05
CA ALA A 37 -5.95 -6.14 -16.91
C ALA A 37 -6.38 -6.80 -15.58
N THR A 38 -7.41 -7.62 -15.56
CA THR A 38 -7.86 -8.34 -14.35
C THR A 38 -6.83 -9.37 -13.91
N ALA A 39 -6.27 -10.14 -14.87
CA ALA A 39 -5.20 -11.09 -14.59
C ALA A 39 -3.93 -10.37 -14.08
N ALA A 40 -3.57 -9.24 -14.71
CA ALA A 40 -2.44 -8.41 -14.28
C ALA A 40 -2.65 -7.88 -12.86
N LEU A 41 -3.86 -7.45 -12.50
CA LEU A 41 -4.19 -6.94 -11.16
C LEU A 41 -4.15 -8.04 -10.09
N ILE A 42 -4.66 -9.24 -10.39
CA ILE A 42 -4.58 -10.38 -9.48
C ILE A 42 -3.11 -10.78 -9.28
N LEU A 43 -2.35 -10.88 -10.37
CA LEU A 43 -0.93 -11.21 -10.34
C LEU A 43 -0.15 -10.14 -9.56
N LYS A 44 -0.46 -8.85 -9.76
CA LYS A 44 0.11 -7.75 -9.00
C LYS A 44 -0.24 -7.86 -7.52
N GLY A 45 -1.49 -8.15 -7.18
CA GLY A 45 -1.91 -8.34 -5.78
C GLY A 45 -1.10 -9.43 -5.07
N VAL A 46 -0.95 -10.59 -5.69
CA VAL A 46 -0.12 -11.69 -5.17
C VAL A 46 1.35 -11.28 -5.08
N SER A 47 1.84 -10.60 -6.11
CA SER A 47 3.20 -10.13 -6.20
C SER A 47 3.57 -9.13 -5.09
N ASP A 48 2.71 -8.14 -4.84
CA ASP A 48 2.92 -7.14 -3.79
C ASP A 48 3.04 -7.80 -2.42
N ILE A 49 2.24 -8.83 -2.15
CA ILE A 49 2.27 -9.59 -0.88
C ILE A 49 3.61 -10.33 -0.71
N ILE A 50 4.07 -10.99 -1.77
CA ILE A 50 5.37 -11.68 -1.75
C ILE A 50 6.48 -10.65 -1.55
N GLY A 51 6.43 -9.54 -2.29
CA GLY A 51 7.39 -8.45 -2.20
C GLY A 51 7.42 -7.78 -0.84
N GLN A 52 6.29 -7.62 -0.15
CA GLN A 52 6.25 -7.15 1.24
C GLN A 52 7.03 -8.09 2.17
N SER A 53 6.92 -9.40 1.97
CA SER A 53 7.67 -10.39 2.76
C SER A 53 9.18 -10.29 2.48
N VAL A 54 9.56 -10.10 1.21
CA VAL A 54 10.95 -9.88 0.79
C VAL A 54 11.52 -8.59 1.40
N ILE A 55 10.75 -7.50 1.35
CA ILE A 55 11.13 -6.23 1.97
C ILE A 55 11.24 -6.35 3.49
N GLY A 56 10.33 -7.07 4.13
CA GLY A 56 10.41 -7.37 5.56
C GLY A 56 11.70 -8.12 5.94
N TYR A 57 12.15 -9.05 5.11
CA TYR A 57 13.45 -9.70 5.27
C TYR A 57 14.62 -8.71 5.15
N PHE A 58 14.64 -7.86 4.11
CA PHE A 58 15.70 -6.87 3.92
C PHE A 58 15.73 -5.80 5.02
N LEU A 59 14.57 -5.42 5.54
CA LEU A 59 14.43 -4.52 6.67
C LEU A 59 15.08 -5.09 7.94
N ASN A 60 14.92 -6.39 8.17
CA ASN A 60 15.45 -7.09 9.35
C ASN A 60 16.93 -7.47 9.23
N THR A 61 17.46 -7.68 8.02
CA THR A 61 18.81 -8.23 7.81
C THR A 61 19.84 -7.23 7.31
N LYS A 62 19.43 -6.17 6.60
CA LYS A 62 20.33 -5.15 6.05
C LYS A 62 20.10 -3.80 6.70
N SER A 63 19.43 -2.89 6.01
CA SER A 63 19.12 -1.55 6.51
C SER A 63 17.87 -0.98 5.83
N ARG A 64 17.20 -0.06 6.52
CA ARG A 64 16.00 0.64 6.00
C ARG A 64 16.25 1.28 4.64
N HIS A 65 17.41 1.91 4.47
CA HIS A 65 17.82 2.54 3.21
C HIS A 65 17.89 1.54 2.05
N HIS A 66 18.46 0.34 2.27
CA HIS A 66 18.51 -0.70 1.23
C HIS A 66 17.10 -1.20 0.87
N ALA A 67 16.24 -1.41 1.86
CA ALA A 67 14.87 -1.85 1.62
C ALA A 67 14.07 -0.80 0.82
N MET A 68 14.21 0.49 1.16
CA MET A 68 13.58 1.59 0.41
C MET A 68 14.10 1.70 -1.02
N ASN A 69 15.41 1.55 -1.25
CA ASN A 69 15.97 1.58 -2.60
C ASN A 69 15.49 0.39 -3.45
N ILE A 70 15.41 -0.81 -2.90
CA ILE A 70 14.87 -1.98 -3.62
C ILE A 70 13.42 -1.74 -4.01
N ASN A 71 12.61 -1.25 -3.07
CA ASN A 71 11.22 -0.90 -3.31
C ASN A 71 11.07 0.16 -4.44
N THR A 72 11.74 1.31 -4.31
CA THR A 72 11.69 2.37 -5.33
C THR A 72 12.21 1.91 -6.69
N THR A 73 13.26 1.09 -6.72
CA THR A 73 13.78 0.51 -7.97
C THR A 73 12.74 -0.40 -8.62
N SER A 74 12.04 -1.23 -7.84
CA SER A 74 11.00 -2.12 -8.37
C SER A 74 9.84 -1.34 -9.01
N ILE A 75 9.39 -0.26 -8.36
CA ILE A 75 8.32 0.60 -8.88
C ILE A 75 8.80 1.32 -10.14
N LEU A 76 10.02 1.87 -10.14
CA LEU A 76 10.59 2.54 -11.31
C LEU A 76 10.71 1.59 -12.50
N VAL A 77 11.23 0.38 -12.31
CA VAL A 77 11.37 -0.61 -13.39
C VAL A 77 10.00 -1.03 -13.90
N ALA A 78 9.02 -1.26 -13.02
CA ALA A 78 7.64 -1.55 -13.44
C ALA A 78 7.05 -0.39 -14.27
N SER A 79 7.25 0.86 -13.86
CA SER A 79 6.82 2.05 -14.61
C SER A 79 7.51 2.18 -15.97
N LEU A 80 8.82 1.88 -16.04
CA LEU A 80 9.57 1.88 -17.30
C LEU A 80 9.08 0.79 -18.25
N VAL A 81 8.82 -0.42 -17.76
CA VAL A 81 8.25 -1.52 -18.55
C VAL A 81 6.89 -1.12 -19.12
N THR A 82 6.02 -0.52 -18.29
CA THR A 82 4.71 -0.02 -18.74
C THR A 82 4.86 1.11 -19.75
N LEU A 83 5.79 2.05 -19.55
CA LEU A 83 6.05 3.13 -20.50
C LEU A 83 6.57 2.61 -21.85
N LEU A 84 7.52 1.67 -21.83
CA LEU A 84 8.05 1.02 -23.03
C LEU A 84 6.94 0.29 -23.81
N SER A 85 5.97 -0.29 -23.10
CA SER A 85 4.84 -0.99 -23.74
C SER A 85 3.99 -0.10 -24.64
N LEU A 86 3.89 1.19 -24.32
CA LEU A 86 3.13 2.16 -25.10
C LEU A 86 3.75 2.41 -26.47
N PHE A 87 5.06 2.19 -26.62
CA PHE A 87 5.75 2.31 -27.91
C PHE A 87 5.63 1.04 -28.76
N TYR A 88 5.25 -0.11 -28.17
CA TYR A 88 5.18 -1.41 -28.83
C TYR A 88 3.81 -2.09 -28.64
N GLU A 89 2.73 -1.33 -28.88
CA GLU A 89 1.32 -1.70 -28.59
C GLU A 89 0.89 -3.09 -29.12
N GLN A 90 1.50 -3.58 -30.20
CA GLN A 90 1.03 -4.78 -30.92
C GLN A 90 1.69 -6.10 -30.47
N GLN A 91 2.83 -6.06 -29.78
CA GLN A 91 3.60 -7.27 -29.42
C GLN A 91 3.80 -7.47 -27.91
N TRP A 92 3.69 -6.42 -27.09
CA TRP A 92 4.07 -6.44 -25.68
C TRP A 92 2.97 -6.40 -24.60
N PRO A 93 1.64 -6.33 -24.88
CA PRO A 93 0.67 -6.10 -23.81
C PRO A 93 0.60 -7.26 -22.80
N VAL A 94 0.73 -8.51 -23.28
CA VAL A 94 0.78 -9.70 -22.40
C VAL A 94 2.05 -9.72 -21.56
N LEU A 95 3.18 -9.31 -22.14
CA LEU A 95 4.45 -9.28 -21.42
C LEU A 95 4.39 -8.26 -20.28
N VAL A 96 3.80 -7.09 -20.51
CA VAL A 96 3.71 -6.02 -19.50
C VAL A 96 2.75 -6.37 -18.38
N ALA A 97 1.64 -7.05 -18.71
CA ALA A 97 0.72 -7.62 -17.73
C ALA A 97 1.36 -8.68 -16.80
N ILE A 98 2.51 -9.25 -17.18
CA ILE A 98 3.22 -10.28 -16.41
C ILE A 98 4.49 -9.71 -15.77
N VAL A 99 5.36 -9.08 -16.56
CA VAL A 99 6.67 -8.56 -16.14
C VAL A 99 6.52 -7.43 -15.13
N GLY A 100 5.57 -6.50 -15.32
CA GLY A 100 5.32 -5.43 -14.36
C GLY A 100 5.06 -5.98 -12.94
N PRO A 101 4.04 -6.83 -12.77
CA PRO A 101 3.82 -7.55 -11.52
C PRO A 101 5.03 -8.35 -11.03
N LEU A 102 5.73 -9.12 -11.88
CA LEU A 102 6.89 -9.90 -11.43
C LEU A 102 8.04 -9.02 -10.89
N VAL A 103 8.24 -7.84 -11.46
CA VAL A 103 9.22 -6.86 -10.95
C VAL A 103 8.79 -6.34 -9.59
N THR A 104 7.50 -6.03 -9.39
CA THR A 104 7.02 -5.61 -8.06
C THR A 104 7.10 -6.73 -7.03
N CYS A 105 7.27 -7.99 -7.43
CA CYS A 105 7.45 -9.13 -6.50
C CYS A 105 8.73 -9.02 -5.69
N ILE A 106 9.73 -8.30 -6.23
CA ILE A 106 11.01 -8.10 -5.58
C ILE A 106 10.94 -6.99 -4.54
N GLY A 107 10.18 -5.91 -4.82
CA GLY A 107 10.15 -4.70 -3.98
C GLY A 107 8.83 -4.39 -3.29
N GLY A 108 7.76 -5.14 -3.55
CA GLY A 108 6.46 -5.07 -2.87
C GLY A 108 5.58 -3.85 -3.18
N GLY A 109 5.99 -2.99 -4.11
CA GLY A 109 5.18 -1.89 -4.65
C GLY A 109 4.78 -0.82 -3.63
N SER A 110 3.68 -0.11 -3.92
CA SER A 110 3.16 0.94 -3.02
C SER A 110 2.88 0.43 -1.60
N HIS A 111 2.44 -0.82 -1.44
CA HIS A 111 2.17 -1.39 -0.12
C HIS A 111 3.43 -1.66 0.71
N ALA A 112 4.54 -2.06 0.08
CA ALA A 112 5.83 -2.09 0.77
C ALA A 112 6.30 -0.69 1.16
N SER A 113 5.98 0.32 0.35
CA SER A 113 6.24 1.73 0.69
C SER A 113 5.50 2.14 1.97
N SER A 114 4.19 1.83 2.07
CA SER A 114 3.39 2.08 3.29
C SER A 114 3.97 1.37 4.50
N PHE A 115 4.33 0.08 4.35
CA PHE A 115 4.95 -0.70 5.43
C PHE A 115 6.29 -0.11 5.89
N LEU A 116 7.16 0.28 4.96
CA LEU A 116 8.47 0.86 5.28
C LEU A 116 8.34 2.22 5.99
N VAL A 117 7.46 3.08 5.49
CA VAL A 117 7.21 4.40 6.09
C VAL A 117 6.56 4.25 7.45
N LEU A 118 5.66 3.29 7.61
CA LEU A 118 5.06 3.00 8.89
C LEU A 118 6.08 2.49 9.90
N ALA A 119 6.97 1.57 9.51
CA ALA A 119 8.07 1.10 10.36
C ALA A 119 8.97 2.26 10.79
N ILE A 120 9.30 3.18 9.87
CA ILE A 120 10.07 4.39 10.16
C ILE A 120 9.35 5.28 11.18
N LEU A 121 8.07 5.58 10.96
CA LEU A 121 7.30 6.47 11.84
C LEU A 121 7.03 5.83 13.20
N HIS A 122 6.81 4.52 13.23
CA HIS A 122 6.59 3.75 14.45
C HIS A 122 7.82 3.77 15.37
N ASP A 123 9.01 3.62 14.79
CA ASP A 123 10.27 3.62 15.55
C ASP A 123 10.66 5.02 16.04
N GLN A 124 10.17 6.07 15.38
CA GLN A 124 10.45 7.45 15.78
C GLN A 124 9.47 8.02 16.79
N ASN A 125 8.23 7.53 16.86
CA ASN A 125 7.22 8.11 17.73
C ASN A 125 7.13 7.39 19.09
N PRO A 126 7.00 8.13 20.20
CA PRO A 126 6.74 7.54 21.51
C PRO A 126 5.41 6.77 21.49
N PRO A 127 5.24 5.72 22.31
CA PRO A 127 4.09 4.79 22.25
C PRO A 127 2.73 5.49 22.21
N HIS A 128 2.60 6.59 22.95
CA HIS A 128 1.37 7.38 23.04
C HIS A 128 1.01 8.14 21.76
N HIS A 129 1.94 8.34 20.80
CA HIS A 129 1.70 9.08 19.55
C HIS A 129 1.82 8.19 18.30
N ARG A 130 2.16 6.90 18.45
CA ARG A 130 2.30 5.97 17.32
C ARG A 130 1.01 5.78 16.53
N PHE A 131 -0.15 5.88 17.20
CA PHE A 131 -1.42 5.71 16.51
C PHE A 131 -1.64 6.78 15.43
N THR A 132 -1.20 8.01 15.68
CA THR A 132 -1.25 9.13 14.73
C THR A 132 -0.48 8.80 13.45
N SER A 133 0.62 8.06 13.54
CA SER A 133 1.40 7.62 12.39
C SER A 133 0.60 6.67 11.48
N TYR A 134 -0.21 5.76 12.04
CA TYR A 134 -1.08 4.88 11.24
C TYR A 134 -2.08 5.70 10.41
N TYR A 135 -2.73 6.70 11.03
CA TYR A 135 -3.72 7.54 10.36
C TYR A 135 -3.10 8.43 9.28
N TRP A 136 -1.94 9.05 9.52
CA TRP A 136 -1.26 9.84 8.49
C TRP A 136 -0.78 8.98 7.32
N THR A 137 -0.23 7.80 7.59
CA THR A 137 0.22 6.84 6.56
C THR A 137 -0.98 6.40 5.70
N GLY A 138 -2.09 6.04 6.33
CA GLY A 138 -3.33 5.67 5.63
C GLY A 138 -3.90 6.83 4.79
N ALA A 139 -4.02 8.02 5.38
CA ALA A 139 -4.52 9.21 4.70
C ALA A 139 -3.68 9.58 3.46
N THR A 140 -2.35 9.56 3.59
CA THR A 140 -1.44 9.80 2.46
C THR A 140 -1.59 8.74 1.37
N SER A 141 -1.75 7.47 1.75
CA SER A 141 -1.92 6.37 0.79
C SER A 141 -3.23 6.52 0.00
N VAL A 142 -4.35 6.74 0.69
CA VAL A 142 -5.68 6.90 0.05
C VAL A 142 -5.71 8.13 -0.85
N LEU A 143 -5.12 9.25 -0.41
CA LEU A 143 -5.03 10.47 -1.22
C LEU A 143 -4.21 10.24 -2.49
N ALA A 144 -3.02 9.62 -2.37
CA ALA A 144 -2.17 9.33 -3.51
C ALA A 144 -2.81 8.33 -4.50
N GLN A 145 -3.50 7.30 -3.99
CA GLN A 145 -4.24 6.34 -4.80
C GLN A 145 -5.40 7.00 -5.56
N ALA A 146 -6.11 7.96 -4.96
CA ALA A 146 -7.16 8.70 -5.63
C ALA A 146 -6.62 9.65 -6.71
N LEU A 147 -5.48 10.30 -6.43
CA LEU A 147 -4.83 11.22 -7.37
C LEU A 147 -4.23 10.51 -8.59
N GLY A 148 -3.77 9.26 -8.45
CA GLY A 148 -3.12 8.51 -9.54
C GLY A 148 -3.96 8.44 -10.83
N PRO A 149 -5.17 7.87 -10.80
CA PRO A 149 -6.05 7.81 -11.96
C PRO A 149 -6.49 9.18 -12.48
N PHE A 150 -6.66 10.16 -11.58
CA PHE A 150 -7.02 11.52 -11.96
C PHE A 150 -5.94 12.18 -12.81
N PHE A 151 -4.69 12.14 -12.35
CA PHE A 151 -3.55 12.62 -13.12
C PHE A 151 -3.35 11.79 -14.39
N ALA A 152 -3.43 10.46 -14.30
CA ALA A 152 -3.28 9.60 -15.47
C ALA A 152 -4.26 9.99 -16.60
N SER A 153 -5.53 10.26 -16.28
CA SER A 153 -6.53 10.71 -17.26
C SER A 153 -6.15 12.03 -17.92
N ILE A 154 -5.91 13.07 -17.12
CA ILE A 154 -5.58 14.42 -17.62
C ILE A 154 -4.31 14.40 -18.48
N LEU A 155 -3.29 13.66 -18.03
CA LEU A 155 -2.03 13.56 -18.76
C LEU A 155 -2.18 12.74 -20.04
N THR A 156 -3.02 11.69 -20.05
CA THR A 156 -3.27 10.88 -21.26
C THR A 156 -4.00 11.67 -22.35
N ASP A 157 -4.90 12.59 -21.96
CA ASP A 157 -5.58 13.49 -22.90
C ASP A 157 -4.60 14.39 -23.67
N GLN A 158 -3.49 14.76 -23.03
CA GLN A 158 -2.42 15.54 -23.68
C GLN A 158 -1.45 14.66 -24.46
N SER A 159 -0.99 13.56 -23.86
CA SER A 159 -0.11 12.58 -24.51
C SER A 159 -0.09 11.27 -23.74
N ARG A 160 -0.16 10.15 -24.45
CA ARG A 160 -0.13 8.79 -23.87
C ARG A 160 1.14 8.51 -23.05
N VAL A 161 2.25 9.17 -23.34
CA VAL A 161 3.56 8.95 -22.71
C VAL A 161 3.69 9.71 -21.37
N LEU A 162 2.94 10.80 -21.22
CA LEU A 162 3.09 11.76 -20.12
C LEU A 162 2.83 11.16 -18.73
N PRO A 163 1.83 10.28 -18.52
CA PRO A 163 1.63 9.63 -17.22
C PRO A 163 2.81 8.73 -16.80
N GLY A 164 3.46 8.06 -17.77
CA GLY A 164 4.65 7.25 -17.48
C GLY A 164 5.86 8.12 -17.10
N ILE A 165 6.03 9.28 -17.73
CA ILE A 165 7.06 10.27 -17.35
C ILE A 165 6.81 10.80 -15.93
N LEU A 166 5.55 11.09 -15.57
CA LEU A 166 5.18 11.51 -14.22
C LEU A 166 5.56 10.44 -13.19
N SER A 167 5.20 9.18 -13.44
CA SER A 167 5.53 8.06 -12.57
C SER A 167 7.04 7.88 -12.39
N GLY A 168 7.81 7.94 -13.48
CA GLY A 168 9.28 7.91 -13.44
C GLY A 168 9.88 9.08 -12.65
N THR A 169 9.35 10.29 -12.83
CA THR A 169 9.79 11.49 -12.10
C THR A 169 9.54 11.37 -10.60
N CYS A 170 8.37 10.87 -10.20
CA CYS A 170 8.06 10.58 -8.78
C CYS A 170 9.06 9.59 -8.18
N CYS A 171 9.47 8.56 -8.93
CA CYS A 171 10.48 7.60 -8.50
C CYS A 171 11.87 8.23 -8.33
N LEU A 172 12.29 9.10 -9.26
CA LEU A 172 13.57 9.81 -9.18
C LEU A 172 13.64 10.75 -7.97
N ILE A 173 12.56 11.50 -7.71
CA ILE A 173 12.45 12.32 -6.50
C ILE A 173 12.47 11.43 -5.25
N GLY A 174 11.80 10.27 -5.30
CA GLY A 174 11.83 9.26 -4.25
C GLY A 174 13.24 8.83 -3.88
N PHE A 175 14.11 8.55 -4.86
CA PHE A 175 15.52 8.24 -4.59
C PHE A 175 16.26 9.37 -3.87
N GLY A 176 16.03 10.63 -4.27
CA GLY A 176 16.60 11.79 -3.58
C GLY A 176 16.13 11.90 -2.12
N ILE A 177 14.88 11.55 -1.84
CA ILE A 177 14.37 11.48 -0.47
C ILE A 177 14.99 10.32 0.31
N VAL A 178 15.16 9.14 -0.29
CA VAL A 178 15.80 7.99 0.39
C VAL A 178 17.22 8.33 0.79
N ASP A 179 17.98 8.99 -0.08
CA ASP A 179 19.34 9.45 0.24
C ASP A 179 19.32 10.49 1.37
N SER A 180 18.35 11.42 1.36
CA SER A 180 18.15 12.40 2.43
C SER A 180 17.74 11.79 3.78
N LEU A 181 17.13 10.59 3.76
CA LEU A 181 16.75 9.84 4.96
C LEU A 181 17.88 8.95 5.49
N LYS A 182 19.02 8.88 4.79
CA LYS A 182 20.19 8.16 5.26
C LYS A 182 20.73 8.86 6.52
N PRO A 183 20.87 8.15 7.66
CA PRO A 183 21.54 8.74 8.81
C PRO A 183 22.99 9.08 8.41
N PRO A 184 23.53 10.23 8.86
CA PRO A 184 24.92 10.55 8.59
C PRO A 184 25.79 9.40 9.16
N PRO A 185 26.88 9.02 8.47
CA PRO A 185 27.83 8.05 9.02
C PRO A 185 28.41 8.65 10.31
N TYR A 186 27.93 8.21 11.47
CA TYR A 186 28.35 8.79 12.74
C TYR A 186 29.79 8.38 13.05
N GLU A 187 30.62 9.37 13.34
CA GLU A 187 31.81 9.22 14.18
C GLU A 187 31.45 8.39 15.42
N SER A 188 32.22 7.34 15.65
CA SER A 188 32.23 6.67 16.93
C SER A 188 32.64 7.67 18.00
N ASN A 189 31.73 8.04 18.91
CA ASN A 189 32.09 8.35 20.30
C ASN A 189 30.85 8.42 21.19
N ASN A 190 30.77 7.41 22.07
CA ASN A 190 30.28 7.45 23.45
C ASN A 190 29.36 8.60 23.88
N SER A 191 28.10 8.27 24.18
CA SER A 191 27.47 8.73 25.42
C SER A 191 26.32 7.81 25.81
N SER A 192 26.54 7.09 26.89
CA SER A 192 25.61 6.30 27.69
C SER A 192 24.31 7.04 28.05
N HIS A 193 23.17 6.38 27.85
CA HIS A 193 22.10 6.34 28.87
C HIS A 193 21.17 5.15 28.61
N ASP A 194 21.20 4.21 29.56
CA ASP A 194 20.24 3.13 29.79
C ASP A 194 18.85 3.68 30.14
N GLU A 195 17.79 3.09 29.57
CA GLU A 195 16.82 2.27 30.32
C GLU A 195 15.65 1.78 29.40
N SER A 196 15.79 0.54 28.94
CA SER A 196 14.88 -0.57 29.27
C SER A 196 13.35 -0.41 29.13
N THR A 197 12.79 -0.81 27.98
CA THR A 197 11.67 -1.79 27.95
C THR A 197 11.57 -2.45 26.57
N SER A 198 12.36 -3.51 26.34
CA SER A 198 12.21 -4.41 25.19
C SER A 198 11.40 -5.65 25.60
N LEU A 199 10.43 -6.02 24.76
CA LEU A 199 9.45 -7.09 24.98
C LEU A 199 10.00 -8.51 24.65
N LEU A 200 11.24 -8.83 25.00
CA LEU A 200 11.81 -10.17 24.79
C LEU A 200 12.48 -10.71 26.06
N PRO A 201 12.22 -11.97 26.44
CA PRO A 201 12.79 -12.54 27.66
C PRO A 201 14.30 -12.75 27.51
N ASN A 202 14.99 -12.25 28.53
CA ASN A 202 16.43 -12.30 28.74
C ASN A 202 16.91 -13.76 28.83
N ASN A 203 17.72 -14.20 27.86
CA ASN A 203 18.68 -15.27 28.06
C ASN A 203 20.03 -14.74 27.60
N GLN A 204 20.71 -14.07 28.53
CA GLN A 204 22.12 -13.73 28.44
C GLN A 204 22.91 -15.01 28.23
N ASN A 205 23.62 -15.09 27.10
CA ASN A 205 24.94 -15.67 27.01
C ASN A 205 25.67 -14.94 25.88
N ASP A 206 26.74 -14.28 26.28
CA ASP A 206 27.68 -13.45 25.55
C ASP A 206 28.06 -13.97 24.15
N VAL A 207 27.70 -13.22 23.09
CA VAL A 207 28.47 -13.16 21.84
C VAL A 207 28.18 -11.80 21.16
N GLU A 208 29.21 -10.95 21.13
CA GLU A 208 29.67 -10.13 20.02
C GLU A 208 28.65 -9.64 18.97
N LEU A 209 28.70 -8.35 18.66
CA LEU A 209 27.96 -7.59 17.64
C LEU A 209 28.10 -8.20 16.22
N LYS A 210 27.55 -9.39 16.00
CA LYS A 210 27.42 -10.02 14.69
C LYS A 210 26.17 -9.44 14.07
N THR A 211 26.37 -8.66 13.00
CA THR A 211 25.38 -8.48 11.93
C THR A 211 24.96 -9.88 11.49
N LEU A 212 23.98 -10.46 12.17
CA LEU A 212 23.57 -11.83 11.98
C LEU A 212 22.82 -11.83 10.66
N SER A 213 23.54 -12.19 9.60
CA SER A 213 22.99 -12.51 8.29
C SER A 213 22.14 -13.76 8.47
N ILE A 214 20.93 -13.57 9.02
CA ILE A 214 19.91 -14.61 9.12
C ILE A 214 19.72 -15.11 7.70
N SER A 215 20.13 -16.36 7.44
CA SER A 215 19.99 -16.97 6.13
C SER A 215 18.51 -16.92 5.71
N VAL A 216 18.23 -16.77 4.42
CA VAL A 216 16.86 -16.85 3.87
C VAL A 216 16.17 -18.13 4.34
N THR A 217 16.91 -19.24 4.44
CA THR A 217 16.41 -20.52 4.97
C THR A 217 16.06 -20.45 6.46
N GLU A 218 16.82 -19.71 7.26
CA GLU A 218 16.54 -19.51 8.68
C GLU A 218 15.33 -18.58 8.88
N TYR A 219 15.23 -17.49 8.10
CA TYR A 219 14.07 -16.61 8.10
C TYR A 219 12.79 -17.35 7.68
N LEU A 220 12.85 -18.10 6.58
CA LEU A 220 11.75 -18.96 6.14
C LEU A 220 11.42 -20.03 7.17
N SER A 221 12.40 -20.60 7.88
CA SER A 221 12.14 -21.58 8.95
C SER A 221 11.49 -20.95 10.19
N ARG A 222 11.75 -19.68 10.49
CA ARG A 222 11.07 -18.93 11.56
C ARG A 222 9.64 -18.55 11.16
N CYS A 223 9.44 -18.15 9.90
CA CYS A 223 8.12 -17.83 9.36
C CYS A 223 7.25 -19.06 9.09
N PHE A 224 7.82 -20.18 8.62
CA PHE A 224 7.08 -21.35 8.09
C PHE A 224 7.50 -22.72 8.68
N GLY A 225 8.49 -22.78 9.59
CA GLY A 225 8.96 -24.05 10.18
C GLY A 225 8.08 -24.63 11.29
N LYS A 226 8.53 -25.73 11.92
CA LYS A 226 7.74 -26.50 12.91
C LYS A 226 7.40 -25.74 14.21
N LYS A 227 8.11 -24.63 14.50
CA LYS A 227 7.81 -23.65 15.57
C LYS A 227 7.32 -22.30 14.99
N SER A 228 6.67 -22.33 13.84
CA SER A 228 6.30 -21.13 13.07
C SER A 228 5.25 -20.26 13.77
N LEU A 229 5.39 -18.95 13.55
CA LEU A 229 4.39 -17.92 13.85
C LEU A 229 3.00 -18.23 13.25
N ILE A 230 2.92 -18.95 12.13
CA ILE A 230 1.66 -19.39 11.47
C ILE A 230 0.86 -20.36 12.35
N ARG A 231 1.51 -21.05 13.29
CA ARG A 231 0.82 -21.90 14.28
C ARG A 231 0.17 -21.08 15.40
N SER A 232 0.47 -19.79 15.53
CA SER A 232 -0.32 -18.91 16.39
C SER A 232 -1.72 -18.75 15.78
N SER A 233 -2.76 -18.93 16.61
CA SER A 233 -4.15 -19.01 16.14
C SER A 233 -4.63 -17.75 15.40
N SER A 234 -3.91 -16.63 15.52
CA SER A 234 -4.19 -15.36 14.84
C SER A 234 -3.69 -15.30 13.39
N LEU A 235 -2.66 -16.07 13.02
CA LEU A 235 -2.03 -16.02 11.68
C LEU A 235 -2.57 -17.08 10.72
N ILE A 236 -3.41 -18.02 11.20
CA ILE A 236 -4.14 -18.98 10.35
C ILE A 236 -5.04 -18.27 9.33
N PHE A 237 -5.57 -17.09 9.68
CA PHE A 237 -6.41 -16.29 8.78
C PHE A 237 -5.63 -15.49 7.75
N LEU A 238 -4.31 -15.42 7.85
CA LEU A 238 -3.48 -14.62 6.96
C LEU A 238 -3.70 -14.99 5.47
N PRO A 239 -3.68 -16.27 5.05
CA PRO A 239 -3.94 -16.62 3.65
C PRO A 239 -5.33 -16.20 3.18
N GLN A 240 -6.33 -16.26 4.06
CA GLN A 240 -7.70 -15.85 3.77
C GLN A 240 -7.82 -14.33 3.63
N VAL A 241 -7.14 -13.56 4.49
CA VAL A 241 -7.06 -12.10 4.40
C VAL A 241 -6.33 -11.68 3.12
N LEU A 242 -5.21 -12.35 2.78
CA LEU A 242 -4.45 -12.10 1.56
C LEU A 242 -5.26 -12.37 0.29
N PHE A 243 -6.01 -13.48 0.28
CA PHE A 243 -6.92 -13.79 -0.82
C PHE A 243 -8.06 -12.78 -0.93
N LEU A 244 -8.66 -12.40 0.20
CA LEU A 244 -9.72 -11.39 0.24
C LEU A 244 -9.19 -10.01 -0.22
N MET A 245 -7.96 -9.66 0.14
CA MET A 245 -7.28 -8.44 -0.28
C MET A 245 -7.06 -8.43 -1.80
N ALA A 246 -6.62 -9.55 -2.38
CA ALA A 246 -6.48 -9.69 -3.83
C ALA A 246 -7.83 -9.56 -4.57
N ILE A 247 -8.91 -10.12 -4.01
CA ILE A 247 -10.27 -9.94 -4.54
C ILE A 247 -10.71 -8.49 -4.43
N CYS A 248 -10.40 -7.84 -3.30
CA CYS A 248 -10.66 -6.43 -3.14
C CYS A 248 -9.90 -5.65 -4.22
N LYS A 249 -8.62 -5.91 -4.53
CA LYS A 249 -7.91 -5.11 -5.57
C LYS A 249 -8.59 -5.19 -6.92
N SER A 250 -9.18 -6.34 -7.22
CA SER A 250 -9.92 -6.57 -8.46
C SER A 250 -11.29 -5.88 -8.52
N THR A 251 -11.79 -5.22 -7.46
CA THR A 251 -13.13 -4.63 -7.50
C THR A 251 -13.24 -3.47 -8.47
N ARG A 252 -12.17 -2.71 -8.78
CA ARG A 252 -12.24 -1.61 -9.77
C ARG A 252 -12.67 -2.08 -11.16
N PRO A 253 -11.97 -3.03 -11.81
CA PRO A 253 -12.41 -3.56 -13.10
C PRO A 253 -13.71 -4.36 -12.99
N LEU A 254 -13.89 -5.15 -11.93
CA LEU A 254 -15.09 -5.96 -11.74
C LEU A 254 -16.35 -5.10 -11.59
N PHE A 255 -16.26 -3.98 -10.86
CA PHE A 255 -17.36 -3.06 -10.65
C PHE A 255 -17.79 -2.38 -11.94
N LYS A 256 -16.83 -1.91 -12.75
CA LYS A 256 -17.12 -1.30 -14.06
C LYS A 256 -17.86 -2.29 -14.96
N THR A 257 -17.33 -3.51 -15.08
CA THR A 257 -17.96 -4.56 -15.90
C THR A 257 -19.33 -4.96 -15.36
N TYR A 258 -19.47 -5.04 -14.03
CA TYR A 258 -20.73 -5.38 -13.38
C TYR A 258 -21.83 -4.37 -13.66
N ILE A 259 -21.57 -3.07 -13.45
CA ILE A 259 -22.57 -2.01 -13.68
C ILE A 259 -22.91 -1.85 -15.15
N GLN A 260 -21.90 -1.93 -16.03
CA GLN A 260 -22.12 -1.88 -17.47
C GLN A 260 -23.03 -3.02 -17.95
N HIS A 261 -22.85 -4.23 -17.40
CA HIS A 261 -23.63 -5.39 -17.82
C HIS A 261 -25.01 -5.47 -17.17
N ARG A 262 -25.15 -4.95 -15.95
CA ARG A 262 -26.39 -5.04 -15.16
C ARG A 262 -27.38 -3.92 -15.48
N ASP A 263 -26.88 -2.69 -15.60
CA ASP A 263 -27.72 -1.47 -15.66
C ASP A 263 -27.58 -0.74 -17.02
N ASP A 264 -26.90 -1.34 -18.00
CA ASP A 264 -26.62 -0.77 -19.35
C ASP A 264 -26.01 0.65 -19.30
N VAL A 265 -25.29 0.95 -18.22
CA VAL A 265 -24.69 2.25 -17.94
C VAL A 265 -23.49 2.48 -18.86
N SER A 266 -23.35 3.72 -19.35
CA SER A 266 -22.24 4.08 -20.24
C SER A 266 -20.88 3.95 -19.52
N PRO A 267 -19.78 3.68 -20.24
CA PRO A 267 -18.45 3.62 -19.64
C PRO A 267 -18.07 4.90 -18.87
N THR A 268 -18.49 6.06 -19.35
CA THR A 268 -18.24 7.36 -18.72
C THR A 268 -18.97 7.52 -17.39
N GLU A 269 -20.20 7.04 -17.27
CA GLU A 269 -20.96 7.08 -16.01
C GLU A 269 -20.40 6.10 -14.98
N ALA A 270 -19.93 4.92 -15.42
CA ALA A 270 -19.26 3.96 -14.53
C ALA A 270 -17.94 4.52 -13.96
N GLU A 271 -17.18 5.30 -14.75
CA GLU A 271 -16.01 6.05 -14.26
C GLU A 271 -16.40 7.13 -13.25
N ALA A 272 -17.46 7.89 -13.52
CA ALA A 272 -17.95 8.94 -12.60
C ALA A 272 -18.39 8.36 -11.25
N LEU A 273 -19.07 7.21 -11.25
CA LEU A 273 -19.46 6.47 -10.05
C LEU A 273 -18.24 5.97 -9.26
N TRP A 274 -17.21 5.50 -9.96
CA TRP A 274 -15.96 5.10 -9.33
C TRP A 274 -15.19 6.30 -8.75
N LEU A 275 -15.23 7.45 -9.43
CA LEU A 275 -14.61 8.68 -8.95
C LEU A 275 -15.32 9.21 -7.69
N LEU A 276 -16.65 9.18 -7.66
CA LEU A 276 -17.43 9.52 -6.47
C LEU A 276 -17.02 8.66 -5.28
N ARG A 277 -16.85 7.35 -5.50
CA ARG A 277 -16.34 6.42 -4.49
C ARG A 277 -14.95 6.82 -3.99
N SER A 278 -14.01 7.14 -4.89
CA SER A 278 -12.67 7.58 -4.51
C SER A 278 -12.70 8.87 -3.67
N VAL A 279 -13.54 9.84 -4.05
CA VAL A 279 -13.75 11.08 -3.28
C VAL A 279 -14.28 10.78 -1.88
N MET A 280 -15.28 9.90 -1.76
CA MET A 280 -15.83 9.51 -0.45
C MET A 280 -14.79 8.77 0.40
N SER A 281 -13.94 7.96 -0.21
CA SER A 281 -12.85 7.26 0.50
C SER A 281 -11.81 8.24 1.04
N VAL A 282 -11.45 9.27 0.27
CA VAL A 282 -10.58 10.37 0.73
C VAL A 282 -11.25 11.18 1.84
N LEU A 283 -12.53 11.52 1.70
CA LEU A 283 -13.26 12.24 2.74
C LEU A 283 -13.30 11.44 4.05
N ILE A 284 -13.62 10.15 3.98
CA ILE A 284 -13.77 9.30 5.17
C ILE A 284 -12.42 8.98 5.80
N PHE A 285 -11.46 8.43 5.05
CA PHE A 285 -10.17 7.97 5.62
C PHE A 285 -9.06 9.00 5.60
N GLY A 286 -9.12 9.96 4.67
CA GLY A 286 -8.12 11.02 4.57
C GLY A 286 -8.40 12.20 5.50
N ILE A 287 -9.68 12.49 5.78
CA ILE A 287 -10.08 13.71 6.50
C ILE A 287 -10.86 13.40 7.78
N ILE A 288 -12.03 12.76 7.67
CA ILE A 288 -12.95 12.58 8.80
C ILE A 288 -12.33 11.68 9.87
N LEU A 289 -11.80 10.52 9.49
CA LEU A 289 -11.28 9.54 10.43
C LEU A 289 -10.02 10.05 11.16
N PRO A 290 -9.00 10.61 10.47
CA PRO A 290 -7.88 11.26 11.15
C PRO A 290 -8.32 12.42 12.03
N ALA A 291 -9.27 13.27 11.60
CA ALA A 291 -9.76 14.40 12.40
C ALA A 291 -10.47 13.95 13.69
N ILE A 292 -11.32 12.93 13.62
CA ILE A 292 -12.00 12.36 14.80
C ILE A 292 -10.97 11.79 15.78
N VAL A 293 -9.99 11.04 15.27
CA VAL A 293 -9.01 10.37 16.13
C VAL A 293 -8.01 11.36 16.74
N LEU A 294 -7.53 12.33 15.98
CA LEU A 294 -6.68 13.42 16.48
C LEU A 294 -7.43 14.34 17.45
N GLY A 295 -8.72 14.58 17.24
CA GLY A 295 -9.56 15.37 18.15
C GLY A 295 -9.90 14.64 19.46
N THR A 296 -9.92 13.31 19.46
CA THR A 296 -10.19 12.48 20.64
C THR A 296 -8.92 12.03 21.38
N ALA A 297 -7.76 12.11 20.72
CA ALA A 297 -6.43 11.80 21.26
C ALA A 297 -6.11 12.44 22.62
N PRO A 298 -6.43 13.72 22.91
CA PRO A 298 -6.08 14.34 24.19
C PRO A 298 -6.91 13.81 25.37
N ARG A 299 -7.98 13.05 25.12
CA ARG A 299 -9.00 12.69 26.12
C ARG A 299 -9.01 11.22 26.52
N VAL A 300 -8.19 10.35 25.90
CA VAL A 300 -8.29 8.90 26.11
C VAL A 300 -6.93 8.29 26.48
N SER A 301 -6.85 7.72 27.68
CA SER A 301 -5.65 7.05 28.20
C SER A 301 -5.33 5.69 27.53
N TYR A 302 -6.24 5.12 26.73
CA TYR A 302 -6.08 3.79 26.14
C TYR A 302 -6.31 3.78 24.61
N PRO A 303 -5.25 3.93 23.78
CA PRO A 303 -5.37 4.00 22.33
C PRO A 303 -5.83 2.68 21.65
N ASN A 304 -5.58 1.52 22.25
CA ASN A 304 -5.95 0.22 21.64
C ASN A 304 -7.46 -0.02 21.56
N SER A 305 -8.24 0.47 22.52
CA SER A 305 -9.70 0.27 22.52
C SER A 305 -10.39 1.16 21.47
N ILE A 306 -9.83 2.33 21.17
CA ILE A 306 -10.26 3.20 20.08
C ILE A 306 -10.01 2.52 18.75
N ASN A 307 -8.79 2.03 18.50
CA ASN A 307 -8.44 1.38 17.23
C ASN A 307 -9.34 0.18 16.95
N LEU A 308 -9.62 -0.65 17.97
CA LEU A 308 -10.55 -1.78 17.83
C LEU A 308 -11.98 -1.34 17.52
N ARG A 309 -12.47 -0.28 18.18
CA ARG A 309 -13.81 0.26 17.94
C ARG A 309 -13.93 0.85 16.54
N VAL A 310 -12.93 1.63 16.12
CA VAL A 310 -12.81 2.18 14.78
C VAL A 310 -12.83 1.05 13.75
N ALA A 311 -11.99 0.02 13.93
CA ALA A 311 -11.95 -1.13 13.02
C ALA A 311 -13.31 -1.85 12.91
N ARG A 312 -14.03 -2.06 14.03
CA ARG A 312 -15.37 -2.68 14.01
C ARG A 312 -16.39 -1.82 13.25
N ILE A 313 -16.42 -0.51 13.50
CA ILE A 313 -17.32 0.43 12.81
C ILE A 313 -17.00 0.46 11.31
N SER A 314 -15.72 0.53 10.98
CA SER A 314 -15.20 0.45 9.61
C SER A 314 -15.66 -0.81 8.88
N VAL A 315 -15.55 -2.00 9.51
CA VAL A 315 -16.01 -3.26 8.92
C VAL A 315 -17.53 -3.27 8.70
N LEU A 316 -18.31 -2.71 9.63
CA LEU A 316 -19.76 -2.58 9.46
C LEU A 316 -20.12 -1.65 8.30
N PHE A 317 -19.42 -0.52 8.15
CA PHE A 317 -19.59 0.40 7.03
C PHE A 317 -19.29 -0.27 5.68
N ILE A 318 -18.17 -1.00 5.58
CA ILE A 318 -17.83 -1.73 4.35
C ILE A 318 -18.89 -2.79 4.03
N SER A 319 -19.27 -3.58 5.03
CA SER A 319 -20.23 -4.68 4.86
C SER A 319 -21.58 -4.13 4.39
N THR A 320 -22.03 -3.02 4.98
CA THR A 320 -23.26 -2.34 4.58
C THR A 320 -23.17 -1.84 3.14
N GLY A 321 -22.07 -1.17 2.77
CA GLY A 321 -21.83 -0.70 1.40
C GLY A 321 -21.86 -1.83 0.37
N ALA A 322 -21.15 -2.93 0.65
CA ALA A 322 -21.10 -4.10 -0.21
C ALA A 322 -22.49 -4.74 -0.38
N PHE A 323 -23.27 -4.84 0.70
CA PHE A 323 -24.62 -5.39 0.67
C PHE A 323 -25.58 -4.51 -0.14
N MET A 324 -25.47 -3.18 0.01
CA MET A 324 -26.27 -2.23 -0.79
C MET A 324 -25.94 -2.35 -2.28
N ILE A 325 -24.66 -2.48 -2.65
CA ILE A 325 -24.26 -2.66 -4.06
C ILE A 325 -24.78 -4.00 -4.61
N GLY A 326 -24.65 -5.09 -3.84
CA GLY A 326 -25.03 -6.43 -4.28
C GLY A 326 -26.54 -6.67 -4.40
N LEU A 327 -27.34 -6.14 -3.47
CA LEU A 327 -28.80 -6.36 -3.42
C LEU A 327 -29.65 -5.21 -3.94
N SER A 328 -29.03 -4.10 -4.33
CA SER A 328 -29.72 -2.97 -4.93
C SER A 328 -30.54 -3.42 -6.15
N GLY A 329 -31.81 -3.05 -6.24
CA GLY A 329 -32.62 -3.14 -7.48
C GLY A 329 -32.70 -1.81 -8.25
N SER A 330 -31.92 -0.80 -7.89
CA SER A 330 -32.00 0.56 -8.45
C SER A 330 -30.65 1.27 -8.43
N LEU A 331 -30.31 1.98 -9.51
CA LEU A 331 -29.08 2.77 -9.62
C LEU A 331 -28.83 3.70 -8.41
N ARG A 332 -29.89 4.25 -7.81
CA ARG A 332 -29.78 5.13 -6.62
C ARG A 332 -29.20 4.40 -5.40
N SER A 333 -29.60 3.15 -5.17
CA SER A 333 -29.08 2.34 -4.06
C SER A 333 -27.63 1.91 -4.31
N ILE A 334 -27.22 1.75 -5.58
CA ILE A 334 -25.81 1.54 -5.95
C ILE A 334 -24.98 2.79 -5.66
N THR A 335 -25.45 3.98 -6.05
CA THR A 335 -24.76 5.25 -5.75
C THR A 335 -24.62 5.49 -4.25
N THR A 336 -25.66 5.19 -3.47
CA THR A 336 -25.60 5.26 -2.00
C THR A 336 -24.62 4.22 -1.44
N GLY A 337 -24.62 2.98 -1.94
CA GLY A 337 -23.68 1.93 -1.54
C GLY A 337 -22.23 2.27 -1.89
N LEU A 338 -21.98 2.95 -3.00
CA LEU A 338 -20.65 3.41 -3.40
C LEU A 338 -20.09 4.53 -2.54
N SER A 339 -20.96 5.26 -1.85
CA SER A 339 -20.54 6.28 -0.88
C SER A 339 -19.87 5.64 0.35
N TYR A 340 -19.99 4.32 0.52
CA TYR A 340 -19.32 3.57 1.57
C TYR A 340 -17.89 3.13 1.16
N PRO A 341 -16.96 3.15 2.13
CA PRO A 341 -15.56 2.79 1.93
C PRO A 341 -15.34 1.29 1.62
N LYS A 342 -14.14 0.92 1.11
CA LYS A 342 -13.76 -0.49 0.89
C LYS A 342 -12.85 -1.02 1.97
N ALA A 343 -12.76 -2.35 2.03
CA ALA A 343 -11.77 -3.05 2.83
C ALA A 343 -10.33 -2.60 2.61
N GLU A 344 -9.94 -2.27 1.37
CA GLU A 344 -8.56 -1.88 1.03
C GLU A 344 -8.14 -0.53 1.57
N ASP A 345 -9.13 0.35 1.75
CA ASP A 345 -8.91 1.69 2.26
C ASP A 345 -8.62 1.66 3.79
N ILE A 346 -8.72 0.48 4.42
CA ILE A 346 -8.58 0.26 5.88
C ILE A 346 -7.31 -0.53 6.21
N THR A 347 -6.49 -0.89 5.22
CA THR A 347 -5.18 -1.52 5.50
C THR A 347 -4.24 -0.48 6.13
N PHE A 348 -4.22 -0.45 7.46
CA PHE A 348 -3.28 0.30 8.28
C PHE A 348 -1.98 -0.45 8.49
#